data_AF-A0A2V6FTL5-F1
#
_entry.id   AF-A0A2V6FTL5-F1
#
_cell.length_a   1.000
_cell.length_b   1.000
_cell.length_c   1.000
_cell.angle_alpha   90.00
_cell.angle_beta   90.00
_cell.angle_gamma   90.00
#
_symmetry.space_group_name_H-M   'P 1'
#
loop_
_entity.id
_entity.type
_entity.pdbx_description
1 polymer ?
#
loop_
_entity_poly.entity_id
_entity_poly.type
_entity_poly.pdbx_seq_one_letter_code
_entity_poly.pdbx_strand_id
1 'polypeptide(L)'
;MNIHEYQAKELLEKFGVATTRGKVASSPEEAERIARELAPAEVVVKAQIHAGGRGKGTFANGFKGGVHVCKTPEEAREIASKMLGQTLVTNQTGPAGRVVNKVLVTEAAQIQREIYFAIL
;
A
#
# COMPACT_ATOMS: atom_id res chain seq x y z
N MET A 1 20.73 -2.15 -0.32
CA MET A 1 19.93 -0.95 -0.67
C MET A 1 18.55 -1.42 -1.09
N ASN A 2 17.47 -0.85 -0.55
CA ASN A 2 16.11 -1.30 -0.83
C ASN A 2 15.31 -0.17 -1.49
N ILE A 3 14.41 -0.51 -2.39
CA ILE A 3 13.40 0.41 -2.94
C ILE A 3 12.01 0.04 -2.40
N HIS A 4 11.09 0.99 -2.39
CA HIS A 4 9.70 0.75 -2.00
C HIS A 4 8.92 0.00 -3.10
N GLU A 5 7.78 -0.58 -2.74
CA GLU A 5 6.87 -1.26 -3.69
C GLU A 5 6.49 -0.34 -4.85
N TYR A 6 6.12 0.93 -4.58
CA TYR A 6 5.74 1.85 -5.65
C TYR A 6 6.90 2.12 -6.63
N GLN A 7 8.13 2.27 -6.14
CA GLN A 7 9.32 2.50 -6.97
C GLN A 7 9.67 1.25 -7.80
N ALA A 8 9.53 0.06 -7.20
CA ALA A 8 9.72 -1.19 -7.91
C ALA A 8 8.68 -1.37 -9.03
N LYS A 9 7.41 -1.01 -8.77
CA LYS A 9 6.35 -1.03 -9.79
C LYS A 9 6.63 -0.06 -10.93
N GLU A 10 6.99 1.19 -10.63
CA GLU A 10 7.38 2.18 -11.65
C GLU A 10 8.56 1.69 -12.50
N LEU A 11 9.53 0.99 -11.89
CA LEU A 11 10.64 0.40 -12.63
C LEU A 11 10.17 -0.74 -13.55
N LEU A 12 9.35 -1.66 -13.05
CA LEU A 12 8.80 -2.77 -13.83
C LEU A 12 7.95 -2.28 -15.02
N GLU A 13 7.13 -1.24 -14.81
CA GLU A 13 6.32 -0.59 -15.85
C GLU A 13 7.18 0.00 -16.97
N LYS A 14 8.32 0.62 -16.64
CA LYS A 14 9.28 1.14 -17.65
C LYS A 14 9.83 0.05 -18.58
N PHE A 15 9.83 -1.21 -18.14
CA PHE A 15 10.26 -2.36 -18.93
C PHE A 15 9.08 -3.21 -19.46
N GLY A 16 7.85 -2.68 -19.41
CA GLY A 16 6.67 -3.34 -19.99
C GLY A 16 6.13 -4.53 -19.18
N VAL A 17 6.55 -4.70 -17.93
CA VAL A 17 6.00 -5.73 -17.04
C VAL A 17 4.63 -5.26 -16.55
N ALA A 18 3.61 -6.10 -16.68
CA ALA A 18 2.26 -5.78 -16.27
C ALA A 18 2.17 -5.58 -14.75
N THR A 19 1.57 -4.46 -14.35
CA THR A 19 1.30 -4.08 -12.96
C THR A 19 -0.12 -3.51 -12.85
N THR A 20 -0.67 -3.47 -11.63
CA THR A 20 -1.93 -2.74 -11.39
C THR A 20 -1.71 -1.23 -11.43
N ARG A 21 -2.66 -0.45 -11.96
CA ARG A 21 -2.55 1.01 -11.93
C ARG A 21 -2.60 1.50 -10.49
N GLY A 22 -1.89 2.59 -10.20
CA GLY A 22 -1.87 3.17 -8.86
C GLY A 22 -0.88 4.31 -8.74
N LYS A 23 -1.03 5.09 -7.68
CA LYS A 23 -0.16 6.22 -7.36
C LYS A 23 0.11 6.27 -5.87
N VAL A 24 1.23 6.90 -5.50
CA VAL A 24 1.59 7.12 -4.11
C VAL A 24 0.90 8.37 -3.57
N ALA A 25 0.40 8.29 -2.34
CA ALA A 25 -0.19 9.41 -1.59
C ALA A 25 0.65 9.70 -0.34
N SER A 26 0.79 10.98 -0.02
CA SER A 26 1.44 11.46 1.21
C SER A 26 0.46 12.19 2.14
N SER A 27 -0.80 12.36 1.72
CA SER A 27 -1.90 12.81 2.58
C SER A 27 -3.18 11.98 2.35
N PRO A 28 -4.13 11.98 3.31
CA PRO A 28 -5.44 11.36 3.12
C PRO A 28 -6.21 11.90 1.91
N GLU A 29 -6.13 13.21 1.65
CA GLU A 29 -6.78 13.88 0.52
C GLU A 29 -6.19 13.44 -0.82
N GLU A 30 -4.87 13.23 -0.87
CA GLU A 30 -4.24 12.64 -2.06
C GLU A 30 -4.70 11.20 -2.29
N ALA A 31 -4.83 10.41 -1.23
CA ALA A 31 -5.31 9.03 -1.32
C ALA A 31 -6.76 8.98 -1.87
N GLU A 32 -7.63 9.86 -1.37
CA GLU A 32 -8.99 10.03 -1.87
C GLU A 32 -9.01 10.41 -3.35
N ARG A 33 -8.22 11.41 -3.75
CA ARG A 33 -8.14 11.87 -5.14
C ARG A 33 -7.68 10.75 -6.07
N ILE A 34 -6.64 10.01 -5.70
CA ILE A 34 -6.15 8.87 -6.50
C ILE A 34 -7.22 7.78 -6.59
N ALA A 35 -7.94 7.48 -5.50
CA ALA A 35 -9.03 6.52 -5.53
C ALA A 35 -10.17 6.96 -6.47
N ARG A 36 -10.51 8.26 -6.51
CA ARG A 36 -11.48 8.81 -7.48
C ARG A 36 -11.00 8.66 -8.93
N GLU A 37 -9.71 8.85 -9.20
CA GLU A 37 -9.13 8.67 -10.54
C GLU A 37 -9.16 7.20 -11.01
N LEU A 38 -9.17 6.25 -10.07
CA LEU A 38 -9.21 4.81 -10.35
C LEU A 38 -10.65 4.24 -10.37
N ALA A 39 -11.66 5.03 -10.02
CA ALA A 39 -13.06 4.64 -10.05
C ALA A 39 -13.52 4.24 -11.47
N PRO A 40 -14.52 3.35 -11.62
CA PRO A 40 -15.37 2.74 -10.59
C PRO A 40 -14.76 1.50 -9.90
N ALA A 41 -13.46 1.23 -10.08
CA ALA A 41 -12.83 0.07 -9.46
C ALA A 41 -12.69 0.22 -7.94
N GLU A 42 -12.80 -0.91 -7.22
CA GLU A 42 -12.31 -0.99 -5.84
C GLU A 42 -10.79 -0.74 -5.85
N VAL A 43 -10.27 -0.15 -4.76
CA VAL A 43 -8.85 0.15 -4.61
C VAL A 43 -8.26 -0.56 -3.41
N VAL A 44 -6.95 -0.63 -3.34
CA VAL A 44 -6.19 -1.16 -2.22
C VAL A 44 -5.25 -0.07 -1.72
N VAL A 45 -5.32 0.24 -0.43
CA VAL A 45 -4.40 1.16 0.26
C VAL A 45 -3.32 0.33 0.96
N LYS A 46 -2.05 0.56 0.59
CA LYS A 46 -0.90 -0.21 1.08
C LYS A 46 0.16 0.68 1.71
N ALA A 47 0.47 0.45 2.98
CA ALA A 47 1.55 1.12 3.69
C ALA A 47 2.90 0.90 2.99
N GLN A 48 3.65 1.98 2.76
CA GLN A 48 4.99 1.94 2.15
C GLN A 48 6.07 1.99 3.23
N ILE A 49 6.60 0.82 3.60
CA ILE A 49 7.75 0.67 4.51
C ILE A 49 8.73 -0.37 3.96
N HIS A 50 10.00 -0.30 4.34
CA HIS A 50 11.00 -1.34 4.02
C HIS A 50 10.91 -2.52 4.98
N ALA A 51 9.78 -3.23 4.93
CA ALA A 51 9.56 -4.49 5.61
C ALA A 51 8.38 -5.24 4.97
N GLY A 52 8.43 -6.56 4.99
CA GLY A 52 7.32 -7.44 4.69
C GLY A 52 6.38 -7.65 5.88
N GLY A 53 5.39 -8.52 5.70
CA GLY A 53 4.39 -8.84 6.74
C GLY A 53 3.35 -7.73 6.99
N ARG A 54 3.30 -6.70 6.13
CA ARG A 54 2.45 -5.51 6.29
C ARG A 54 0.98 -5.83 6.53
N GLY A 55 0.40 -6.76 5.76
CA GLY A 55 -1.02 -7.13 5.90
C GLY A 55 -1.40 -7.69 7.27
N LYS A 56 -0.45 -8.31 7.99
CA LYS A 56 -0.65 -8.85 9.36
C LYS A 56 -0.08 -7.93 10.45
N GLY A 57 0.45 -6.76 10.08
CA GLY A 57 1.03 -5.81 11.02
C GLY A 57 -0.01 -5.06 11.83
N THR A 58 0.43 -4.39 12.88
CA THR A 58 -0.40 -3.54 13.75
C THR A 58 0.27 -2.19 13.91
N PHE A 59 -0.50 -1.12 13.79
CA PHE A 59 -0.04 0.23 14.00
C PHE A 59 0.01 0.59 15.49
N ALA A 60 0.88 1.52 15.86
CA ALA A 60 1.01 2.00 17.25
C ALA A 60 -0.28 2.64 17.80
N ASN A 61 -1.15 3.16 16.93
CA ASN A 61 -2.48 3.67 17.29
C ASN A 61 -3.54 2.57 17.45
N GLY A 62 -3.16 1.28 17.40
CA GLY A 62 -4.06 0.13 17.53
C GLY A 62 -4.73 -0.30 16.23
N PHE A 63 -4.57 0.46 15.12
CA PHE A 63 -5.12 0.08 13.82
C PHE A 63 -4.44 -1.19 13.28
N LYS A 64 -5.21 -2.10 12.67
CA LYS A 64 -4.70 -3.42 12.24
C LYS A 64 -4.59 -3.51 10.73
N GLY A 65 -3.49 -4.12 10.26
CA GLY A 65 -3.19 -4.39 8.86
C GLY A 65 -2.68 -3.16 8.11
N GLY A 66 -1.57 -3.32 7.39
CA GLY A 66 -1.00 -2.30 6.50
C GLY A 66 -1.43 -2.42 5.04
N VAL A 67 -2.42 -3.27 4.73
CA VAL A 67 -2.98 -3.50 3.38
C VAL A 67 -4.49 -3.67 3.52
N HIS A 68 -5.28 -2.79 2.90
CA HIS A 68 -6.74 -2.79 2.99
C HIS A 68 -7.37 -2.59 1.62
N VAL A 69 -8.43 -3.34 1.34
CA VAL A 69 -9.31 -3.10 0.17
C VAL A 69 -10.34 -2.04 0.57
N CYS A 70 -10.55 -1.06 -0.29
CA CYS A 70 -11.49 0.04 -0.10
C CYS A 70 -12.47 0.07 -1.28
N LYS A 71 -13.76 0.18 -0.98
CA LYS A 71 -14.86 0.19 -1.95
C LYS A 71 -15.21 1.58 -2.44
N THR A 72 -14.87 2.61 -1.66
CA THR A 72 -15.11 4.00 -2.01
C THR A 72 -13.87 4.86 -1.83
N PRO A 73 -13.77 6.00 -2.55
CA PRO A 73 -12.70 6.96 -2.34
C PRO A 73 -12.61 7.49 -0.90
N GLU A 74 -13.76 7.68 -0.25
CA GLU A 74 -13.86 8.14 1.13
C GLU A 74 -13.28 7.12 2.11
N GLU A 75 -13.51 5.82 1.87
CA GLU A 75 -12.88 4.74 2.64
C GLU A 75 -11.36 4.76 2.46
N ALA A 76 -10.86 5.00 1.24
CA ALA A 76 -9.42 5.14 1.01
C ALA A 76 -8.81 6.31 1.79
N ARG A 77 -9.52 7.44 1.89
CA ARG A 77 -9.14 8.58 2.74
C ARG A 77 -9.07 8.19 4.22
N GLU A 78 -10.10 7.53 4.72
CA GLU A 78 -10.20 7.12 6.13
C GLU A 78 -9.10 6.14 6.50
N ILE A 79 -8.82 5.16 5.65
CA ILE A 79 -7.75 4.20 5.86
C ILE A 79 -6.39 4.88 5.82
N ALA A 80 -6.14 5.76 4.84
CA ALA A 80 -4.90 6.50 4.73
C ALA A 80 -4.63 7.37 5.96
N SER A 81 -5.65 8.01 6.56
CA SER A 81 -5.50 8.84 7.76
C SER A 81 -5.08 8.03 9.00
N LYS A 82 -5.50 6.75 9.08
CA LYS A 82 -5.09 5.84 10.15
C LYS A 82 -3.67 5.29 9.97
N MET A 83 -3.12 5.36 8.76
CA MET A 83 -1.78 4.85 8.43
C MET A 83 -0.70 5.93 8.41
N LEU A 84 -0.97 7.06 7.75
CA LEU A 84 0.04 8.09 7.48
C LEU A 84 0.51 8.75 8.78
N GLY A 85 1.83 8.89 8.92
CA GLY A 85 2.48 9.41 10.13
C GLY A 85 2.49 8.44 11.30
N GLN A 86 1.87 7.27 11.18
CA GLN A 86 1.81 6.25 12.22
C GLN A 86 2.91 5.21 12.06
N THR A 87 3.28 4.55 13.16
CA THR A 87 4.29 3.49 13.16
C THR A 87 3.61 2.14 12.95
N LEU A 88 3.97 1.44 11.87
CA LEU A 88 3.53 0.08 11.58
C LEU A 88 4.55 -0.93 12.13
N VAL A 89 4.08 -1.82 13.01
CA VAL A 89 4.85 -2.95 13.53
C VAL A 89 4.48 -4.22 12.76
N THR A 90 5.48 -4.93 12.25
CA THR A 90 5.35 -6.25 11.61
C THR A 90 6.35 -7.22 12.23
N ASN A 91 6.20 -8.52 11.94
CA ASN A 91 7.18 -9.54 12.36
C ASN A 91 8.61 -9.23 11.91
N GLN A 92 8.79 -8.48 10.81
CA GLN A 92 10.10 -8.17 10.24
C GLN A 92 10.68 -6.83 10.71
N THR A 93 9.85 -5.91 11.24
CA THR A 93 10.34 -4.64 11.79
C THR A 93 10.85 -4.77 13.22
N GLY A 94 10.43 -5.81 13.93
CA GLY A 94 10.53 -5.88 15.39
C GLY A 94 9.65 -4.82 16.09
N PRO A 95 9.72 -4.72 17.42
CA PRO A 95 8.86 -3.85 18.23
C PRO A 95 8.96 -2.35 17.88
N ALA A 96 10.11 -1.92 17.35
CA ALA A 96 10.33 -0.52 16.97
C ALA A 96 9.45 -0.07 15.79
N GLY A 97 8.97 -1.00 14.96
CA GLY A 97 8.15 -0.69 13.80
C GLY A 97 8.85 0.21 12.77
N ARG A 98 8.06 0.73 11.83
CA ARG A 98 8.49 1.76 10.86
C ARG A 98 7.39 2.77 10.65
N VAL A 99 7.74 4.06 10.61
CA VAL A 99 6.80 5.14 10.30
C VAL A 99 6.35 5.03 8.84
N VAL A 100 5.05 5.11 8.61
CA VAL A 100 4.45 5.12 7.27
C VAL A 100 4.31 6.57 6.80
N ASN A 101 5.24 7.04 5.97
CA ASN A 101 5.20 8.39 5.41
C ASN A 101 4.39 8.48 4.10
N LYS A 102 4.14 7.33 3.47
CA LYS A 102 3.47 7.22 2.18
C LYS A 102 2.60 5.96 2.14
N VAL A 103 1.50 6.03 1.41
CA VAL A 103 0.68 4.87 1.06
C VAL A 103 0.58 4.75 -0.46
N LEU A 104 0.56 3.52 -0.97
CA LEU A 104 0.25 3.25 -2.37
C LEU A 104 -1.25 2.98 -2.48
N VAL A 105 -1.95 3.76 -3.30
CA VAL A 105 -3.35 3.53 -3.67
C VAL A 105 -3.34 2.93 -5.07
N THR A 106 -3.85 1.71 -5.21
CA THR A 106 -3.78 0.94 -6.45
C THR A 106 -5.08 0.20 -6.68
N GLU A 107 -5.39 -0.17 -7.92
CA GLU A 107 -6.57 -0.98 -8.24
C GLU A 107 -6.58 -2.31 -7.46
N ALA A 108 -7.76 -2.72 -7.01
CA ALA A 108 -7.99 -4.08 -6.59
C ALA A 108 -8.00 -5.00 -7.82
N ALA A 109 -7.23 -6.09 -7.76
CA ALA A 109 -7.25 -7.12 -8.79
C ALA A 109 -8.07 -8.31 -8.31
N GLN A 110 -8.83 -8.94 -9.22
CA GLN A 110 -9.40 -10.26 -8.96
C GLN A 110 -8.31 -11.31 -9.14
N ILE A 111 -7.77 -11.80 -8.01
CA ILE A 111 -6.66 -12.74 -8.01
C ILE A 111 -7.22 -14.18 -8.04
N GLN A 112 -7.10 -14.85 -9.19
CA GLN A 112 -7.50 -16.26 -9.34
C GLN A 112 -6.46 -17.24 -8.79
N ARG A 113 -5.18 -16.86 -8.84
CA ARG A 113 -4.05 -17.67 -8.38
C ARG A 113 -2.90 -16.76 -7.96
N GLU A 114 -2.24 -17.10 -6.86
CA GLU A 114 -1.01 -16.46 -6.39
C GLU A 114 0.17 -17.41 -6.61
N ILE A 115 1.29 -16.87 -7.12
CA ILE A 115 2.54 -17.60 -7.36
C ILE A 115 3.68 -16.76 -6.82
N TYR A 116 4.63 -17.41 -6.13
CA TYR A 116 5.89 -16.78 -5.77
C TYR A 116 6.91 -16.94 -6.89
N PHE A 117 7.54 -15.84 -7.31
CA PHE A 117 8.57 -15.81 -8.36
C PHE A 117 9.69 -14.84 -7.95
N ALA A 118 10.95 -15.25 -8.15
CA ALA A 118 12.12 -14.45 -7.83
C ALA A 118 13.26 -14.73 -8.83
N ILE A 119 14.06 -13.70 -9.13
CA ILE A 119 15.33 -13.77 -9.86
C ILE A 119 16.41 -13.26 -8.90
N LEU A 120 17.52 -13.99 -8.79
CA LEU A 120 18.60 -13.75 -7.82
C LEU A 120 19.94 -13.58 -8.55
#